data_AF-A0AAD1Q5Q2-F1
#
_entry.id   AF-A0AAD1Q5Q2-F1
#
_cell.length_a   1.000
_cell.length_b   1.000
_cell.length_c   1.000
_cell.angle_alpha   90.00
_cell.angle_beta   90.00
_cell.angle_gamma   90.00
#
_symmetry.space_group_name_H-M   'P 1'
#
loop_
_entity.id
_entity.type
_entity.pdbx_description
1 polymer ?
#
loop_
_entity_poly.entity_id
_entity_poly.type
_entity_poly.pdbx_seq_one_letter_code
_entity_poly.pdbx_strand_id
1 'polypeptide(L)'
;MVSQITAKLAVSTLKDAVSDFNFWGESESDSPLAIKRSKTPLDDKKVLSLDAAARKKAVGVEGYKPPERTVRVMGLKETFSPLVQQALTEFQAGATAVIGGAGIETLEVTAESSEYYIQLYSLFKLLDTPRVLYVEDTGTSPDPYTGLFITGLSSDGETIYAQALLTQT
;
A
#
# COMPACT_ATOMS: atom_id res chain seq x y z
N MET A 1 -5.37 -11.74 16.39
CA MET A 1 -5.19 -13.07 15.75
C MET A 1 -3.71 -13.35 15.88
N VAL A 2 -3.26 -14.44 16.51
CA VAL A 2 -1.81 -14.61 16.73
C VAL A 2 -1.07 -14.68 15.39
N SER A 3 0.00 -13.89 15.25
CA SER A 3 0.80 -13.81 14.02
C SER A 3 1.38 -15.18 13.64
N GLN A 4 1.36 -15.51 12.34
CA GLN A 4 1.76 -16.81 11.81
C GLN A 4 3.09 -16.78 11.06
N ILE A 5 3.75 -15.61 10.99
CA ILE A 5 4.94 -15.40 10.14
C ILE A 5 5.99 -14.58 10.89
N THR A 6 7.28 -14.86 10.66
CA THR A 6 8.40 -14.07 11.22
C THR A 6 8.64 -12.82 10.41
N ALA A 7 9.26 -11.80 11.02
CA ALA A 7 9.52 -10.53 10.36
C ALA A 7 10.37 -10.69 9.09
N LYS A 8 11.40 -11.54 9.17
CA LYS A 8 12.32 -11.79 8.05
C LYS A 8 11.59 -12.40 6.84
N LEU A 9 10.77 -13.41 7.09
CA LEU A 9 10.03 -14.09 6.02
C LEU A 9 8.98 -13.15 5.42
N ALA A 10 8.20 -12.46 6.26
CA ALA A 10 7.20 -11.50 5.81
C ALA A 10 7.80 -10.42 4.90
N VAL A 11 8.93 -9.81 5.30
CA VAL A 11 9.60 -8.78 4.50
C VAL A 11 10.16 -9.35 3.20
N SER A 12 10.71 -10.56 3.20
CA SER A 12 11.22 -11.19 1.97
C SER A 12 10.07 -11.39 0.99
N THR A 13 8.99 -12.05 1.41
CA THR A 13 7.87 -12.36 0.53
C THR A 13 7.13 -11.09 0.07
N LEU A 14 7.01 -10.07 0.92
CA LEU A 14 6.45 -8.78 0.51
C LEU A 14 7.35 -8.06 -0.50
N LYS A 15 8.67 -8.17 -0.38
CA LYS A 15 9.61 -7.57 -1.34
C LYS A 15 9.55 -8.24 -2.70
N ASP A 16 9.40 -9.56 -2.72
CA ASP A 16 9.22 -10.33 -3.95
C ASP A 16 7.88 -9.94 -4.60
N ALA A 17 6.80 -9.80 -3.83
CA ALA A 17 5.51 -9.36 -4.35
C ALA A 17 5.55 -7.95 -4.98
N VAL A 18 6.31 -7.01 -4.38
CA VAL A 18 6.43 -5.63 -4.90
C VAL A 18 7.58 -5.45 -5.90
N SER A 19 8.39 -6.48 -6.21
CA SER A 19 9.43 -6.36 -7.24
C SER A 19 8.86 -6.48 -8.64
N ASP A 20 7.82 -7.31 -8.77
CA ASP A 20 7.25 -7.68 -10.05
C ASP A 20 6.19 -6.66 -10.48
N PHE A 21 5.36 -6.20 -9.54
CA PHE A 21 4.37 -5.15 -9.75
C PHE A 21 4.28 -4.26 -8.51
N ASN A 22 4.34 -2.93 -8.66
CA ASN A 22 4.36 -2.01 -7.51
C ASN A 22 3.60 -0.72 -7.77
N PHE A 23 2.33 -0.86 -8.12
CA PHE A 23 1.41 0.25 -8.31
C PHE A 23 0.27 0.16 -7.29
N TRP A 24 -0.15 1.31 -6.78
CA TRP A 24 -1.30 1.40 -5.88
C TRP A 24 -2.46 2.12 -6.57
N GLY A 25 -3.58 1.43 -6.76
CA GLY A 25 -4.70 1.89 -7.61
C GLY A 25 -5.42 3.15 -7.17
N GLU A 26 -5.21 3.61 -5.92
CA GLU A 26 -5.77 4.88 -5.43
C GLU A 26 -4.83 6.08 -5.70
N SER A 27 -3.68 5.86 -6.35
CA SER A 27 -2.74 6.92 -6.69
C SER A 27 -2.79 7.26 -8.18
N GLU A 28 -2.73 8.55 -8.48
CA GLU A 28 -2.55 9.08 -9.84
C GLU A 28 -1.09 8.98 -10.33
N SER A 29 -0.18 8.52 -9.46
CA SER A 29 1.25 8.36 -9.77
C SER A 29 1.79 7.02 -9.28
N ASP A 30 2.96 6.62 -9.76
CA ASP A 30 3.55 5.28 -9.52
C ASP A 30 3.67 4.88 -8.04
N SER A 31 3.73 5.85 -7.11
CA SER A 31 3.66 5.71 -5.63
C SER A 31 4.06 4.33 -5.07
N PRO A 32 5.30 3.88 -5.30
CA PRO A 32 5.69 2.51 -4.99
C PRO A 32 5.71 2.23 -3.49
N LEU A 33 5.22 1.07 -3.08
CA LEU A 33 5.30 0.59 -1.71
C LEU A 33 6.75 0.25 -1.36
N ALA A 34 7.26 0.91 -0.32
CA ALA A 34 8.52 0.58 0.32
C ALA A 34 8.27 -0.36 1.52
N ILE A 35 8.74 -1.60 1.42
CA ILE A 35 8.61 -2.61 2.49
C ILE A 35 9.69 -2.42 3.56
N LYS A 36 9.27 -2.26 4.81
CA LYS A 36 10.12 -1.98 5.97
C LYS A 36 9.72 -2.82 7.17
N ARG A 37 10.62 -2.88 8.15
CA ARG A 37 10.38 -3.47 9.47
C ARG A 37 10.97 -2.61 10.56
N SER A 38 10.38 -2.66 11.75
CA SER A 38 10.75 -1.85 12.90
C SER A 38 10.55 -2.64 14.19
N LYS A 39 11.44 -2.46 15.16
CA LYS A 39 11.24 -2.95 16.54
C LYS A 39 10.31 -2.04 17.35
N THR A 40 10.05 -0.84 16.84
CA THR A 40 9.15 0.13 17.46
C THR A 40 7.78 0.03 16.81
N PRO A 41 6.69 0.03 17.60
CA PRO A 41 5.33 0.11 17.08
C PRO A 41 5.12 1.33 16.18
N LEU A 42 4.31 1.16 15.13
CA LEU A 42 3.83 2.28 14.30
C LEU A 42 2.59 2.90 14.96
N ASP A 43 2.81 3.77 15.94
CA ASP A 43 1.79 4.66 16.48
C ASP A 43 1.55 5.88 15.57
N ASP A 44 0.49 6.64 15.84
CA ASP A 44 0.10 7.79 15.00
C ASP A 44 1.21 8.83 14.91
N LYS A 45 1.94 9.07 16.00
CA LYS A 45 3.06 10.02 16.03
C LYS A 45 4.18 9.58 15.09
N LYS A 46 4.52 8.29 15.09
CA LYS A 46 5.53 7.71 14.20
C LYS A 46 5.07 7.75 12.75
N VAL A 47 3.81 7.42 12.50
CA VAL A 47 3.18 7.46 11.16
C VAL A 47 3.21 8.88 10.59
N LEU A 48 2.75 9.88 11.34
CA LEU A 48 2.78 11.30 10.95
C LEU A 48 4.20 11.81 10.69
N SER A 49 5.18 11.31 11.46
CA SER A 49 6.60 11.65 11.26
C SER A 49 7.17 11.02 9.99
N LEU A 50 6.84 9.76 9.69
CA LEU A 50 7.28 9.06 8.48
C LEU A 50 6.64 9.67 7.22
N ASP A 51 5.36 10.01 7.29
CA ASP A 51 4.64 10.72 6.23
C ASP A 51 5.23 12.11 5.97
N ALA A 52 5.49 12.90 7.03
CA ALA A 52 6.12 14.21 6.90
C ALA A 52 7.48 14.13 6.17
N ALA A 53 8.28 13.10 6.46
CA ALA A 53 9.55 12.86 5.80
C ALA A 53 9.38 12.47 4.33
N ALA A 54 8.38 11.64 4.01
CA ALA A 54 8.06 11.25 2.64
C ALA A 54 7.61 12.46 1.80
N ARG A 55 6.70 13.29 2.32
CA ARG A 55 6.24 14.52 1.66
C ARG A 55 7.37 15.50 1.40
N LYS A 56 8.21 15.77 2.40
CA LYS A 56 9.40 16.63 2.24
C LYS A 56 10.32 16.14 1.12
N LYS A 57 10.53 14.82 1.04
CA LYS A 57 11.34 14.22 -0.02
C LYS A 57 10.67 14.36 -1.40
N ALA A 58 9.36 14.16 -1.49
CA ALA A 58 8.61 14.24 -2.74
C ALA A 58 8.55 15.68 -3.28
N VAL A 59 8.30 16.66 -2.41
CA VAL A 59 8.22 18.08 -2.78
C VAL A 59 9.60 18.63 -3.16
N GLY A 60 10.66 18.26 -2.44
CA GLY A 60 12.03 18.69 -2.75
C GLY A 60 12.30 20.19 -2.57
N VAL A 61 11.37 20.95 -1.99
CA VAL A 61 11.49 22.40 -1.76
C VAL A 61 11.95 22.68 -0.32
N GLU A 62 12.98 23.52 -0.20
CA GLU A 62 13.47 23.99 1.09
C GLU A 62 12.40 24.81 1.82
N GLY A 63 12.17 24.52 3.10
CA GLY A 63 11.15 25.20 3.91
C GLY A 63 9.73 24.65 3.80
N TYR A 64 9.49 23.60 2.99
CA TYR A 64 8.18 22.94 2.95
C TYR A 64 7.78 22.40 4.34
N LYS A 65 6.57 22.77 4.76
CA LYS A 65 5.92 22.32 5.98
C LYS A 65 4.71 21.48 5.59
N PRO A 66 4.68 20.18 5.92
CA PRO A 66 3.48 19.39 5.76
C PRO A 66 2.29 20.04 6.48
N PRO A 67 1.08 19.95 5.92
CA PRO A 67 -0.11 20.52 6.53
C PRO A 67 -0.48 19.82 7.84
N GLU A 68 -1.52 20.32 8.50
CA GLU A 68 -2.19 19.56 9.57
C GLU A 68 -2.80 18.30 8.98
N ARG A 69 -2.49 17.15 9.60
CA ARG A 69 -2.82 15.82 9.07
C ARG A 69 -3.31 14.93 10.18
N THR A 70 -4.22 14.02 9.84
CA THR A 70 -4.71 13.01 10.77
C THR A 70 -4.51 11.60 10.22
N VAL A 71 -4.51 10.62 11.11
CA VAL A 71 -4.39 9.20 10.75
C VAL A 71 -5.78 8.58 10.75
N ARG A 72 -6.25 8.15 9.58
CA ARG A 72 -7.45 7.34 9.43
C ARG A 72 -7.07 5.86 9.39
N VAL A 73 -7.67 5.06 10.27
CA VAL A 73 -7.41 3.62 10.38
C VAL A 73 -8.49 2.85 9.65
N MET A 74 -8.10 1.93 8.77
CA MET A 74 -8.99 1.04 8.03
C MET A 74 -8.61 -0.43 8.22
N GLY A 75 -9.60 -1.32 8.05
CA GLY A 75 -9.36 -2.76 8.03
C GLY A 75 -8.84 -3.23 6.67
N LEU A 76 -8.01 -4.28 6.65
CA LEU A 76 -7.49 -4.85 5.39
C LEU A 76 -8.60 -5.17 4.38
N LYS A 77 -9.69 -5.80 4.83
CA LYS A 77 -10.77 -6.20 3.91
C LYS A 77 -11.45 -4.98 3.29
N GLU A 78 -11.66 -3.93 4.07
CA GLU A 78 -12.31 -2.70 3.61
C GLU A 78 -11.48 -2.01 2.53
N THR A 79 -10.17 -1.95 2.71
CA THR A 79 -9.24 -1.36 1.73
C THR A 79 -9.03 -2.24 0.49
N PHE A 80 -8.75 -3.52 0.66
CA PHE A 80 -8.32 -4.38 -0.45
C PHE A 80 -9.49 -4.90 -1.30
N SER A 81 -10.69 -5.04 -0.74
CA SER A 81 -11.84 -5.57 -1.52
C SER A 81 -12.14 -4.74 -2.78
N PRO A 82 -12.26 -3.40 -2.73
CA PRO A 82 -12.50 -2.62 -3.95
C PRO A 82 -11.35 -2.71 -4.95
N LEU A 83 -10.09 -2.68 -4.50
CA LEU A 83 -8.90 -2.80 -5.36
C LEU A 83 -8.88 -4.13 -6.12
N VAL A 84 -9.12 -5.24 -5.41
CA VAL A 84 -9.20 -6.57 -6.02
C VAL A 84 -10.39 -6.66 -6.98
N GLN A 85 -11.55 -6.12 -6.62
CA GLN A 85 -12.72 -6.13 -7.49
C GLN A 85 -12.50 -5.36 -8.78
N GLN A 86 -11.85 -4.19 -8.72
CA GLN A 86 -11.49 -3.42 -9.89
C GLN A 86 -10.52 -4.19 -10.79
N ALA A 87 -9.42 -4.71 -10.23
CA ALA A 87 -8.43 -5.47 -11.00
C ALA A 87 -9.03 -6.72 -11.67
N LEU A 88 -9.92 -7.44 -10.97
CA LEU A 88 -10.64 -8.59 -11.55
C LEU A 88 -11.60 -8.19 -12.66
N THR A 89 -12.24 -7.02 -12.55
CA THR A 89 -13.13 -6.49 -13.59
C THR A 89 -12.33 -6.16 -14.86
N GLU A 90 -11.19 -5.49 -14.70
CA GLU A 90 -10.27 -5.16 -15.80
C GLU A 90 -9.69 -6.43 -16.46
N PHE A 91 -9.28 -7.41 -15.65
CA PHE A 91 -8.82 -8.71 -16.14
C PHE A 91 -9.91 -9.45 -16.92
N GLN A 92 -11.15 -9.46 -16.43
CA GLN A 92 -12.28 -10.10 -17.13
C GLN A 92 -12.56 -9.44 -18.49
N ALA A 93 -12.46 -8.11 -18.57
CA ALA A 93 -12.60 -7.37 -19.82
C ALA A 93 -11.48 -7.75 -20.81
N GLY A 94 -10.23 -7.75 -20.36
CA GLY A 94 -9.08 -8.18 -21.16
C GLY A 94 -9.21 -9.64 -21.64
N ALA A 95 -9.63 -10.54 -20.76
CA ALA A 95 -9.78 -11.96 -21.08
C ALA A 95 -10.85 -12.17 -22.17
N THR A 96 -11.94 -11.41 -22.10
CA THR A 96 -12.98 -11.41 -23.14
C THR A 96 -12.42 -10.93 -24.48
N ALA A 97 -11.58 -9.90 -24.48
CA ALA A 97 -10.94 -9.40 -25.70
C ALA A 97 -9.97 -10.42 -26.32
N VAL A 98 -9.18 -11.12 -25.50
CA VAL A 98 -8.27 -12.19 -25.95
C VAL A 98 -9.03 -13.35 -26.57
N ILE A 99 -10.13 -13.79 -25.94
CA ILE A 99 -11.02 -14.81 -26.52
C ILE A 99 -11.58 -14.35 -27.88
N GLY A 100 -11.80 -13.05 -28.04
CA GLY A 100 -12.20 -12.41 -29.30
C GLY A 100 -11.08 -12.20 -30.33
N GLY A 101 -9.84 -12.61 -30.04
CA GLY A 101 -8.70 -12.54 -30.96
C GLY A 101 -7.68 -11.44 -30.68
N ALA A 102 -7.78 -10.72 -29.56
CA ALA A 102 -6.70 -9.82 -29.11
C ALA A 102 -5.46 -10.61 -28.66
N GLY A 103 -4.30 -9.96 -28.64
CA GLY A 103 -3.05 -10.56 -28.16
C GLY A 103 -3.04 -10.81 -26.65
N ILE A 104 -2.40 -11.89 -26.22
CA ILE A 104 -2.36 -12.32 -24.81
C ILE A 104 -1.62 -11.34 -23.90
N GLU A 105 -0.70 -10.56 -24.44
CA GLU A 105 0.06 -9.51 -23.76
C GLU A 105 -0.84 -8.42 -23.17
N THR A 106 -2.07 -8.28 -23.68
CA THR A 106 -3.06 -7.34 -23.13
C THR A 106 -3.52 -7.69 -21.71
N LEU A 107 -3.25 -8.92 -21.23
CA LEU A 107 -3.60 -9.37 -19.89
C LEU A 107 -2.55 -9.06 -18.83
N GLU A 108 -1.30 -8.83 -19.22
CA GLU A 108 -0.12 -8.79 -18.32
C GLU A 108 -0.37 -7.90 -17.10
N VAL A 109 -0.62 -6.61 -17.33
CA VAL A 109 -0.85 -5.62 -16.26
C VAL A 109 -2.05 -5.96 -15.38
N THR A 110 -3.15 -6.42 -15.96
CA THR A 110 -4.38 -6.71 -15.20
C THR A 110 -4.27 -8.00 -14.37
N ALA A 111 -3.55 -9.00 -14.89
CA ALA A 111 -3.25 -10.22 -14.16
C ALA A 111 -2.35 -9.92 -12.96
N GLU A 112 -1.25 -9.20 -13.20
CA GLU A 112 -0.29 -8.78 -12.18
C GLU A 112 -0.96 -7.91 -11.10
N SER A 113 -1.80 -6.95 -11.47
CA SER A 113 -2.54 -6.11 -10.52
C SER A 113 -3.41 -6.94 -9.59
N SER A 114 -4.13 -7.93 -10.13
CA SER A 114 -5.01 -8.79 -9.33
C SER A 114 -4.22 -9.67 -8.36
N GLU A 115 -3.13 -10.27 -8.83
CA GLU A 115 -2.24 -11.10 -8.02
C GLU A 115 -1.60 -10.27 -6.91
N TYR A 116 -1.06 -9.10 -7.26
CA TYR A 116 -0.41 -8.17 -6.35
C TYR A 116 -1.29 -7.82 -5.14
N TYR A 117 -2.52 -7.36 -5.37
CA TYR A 117 -3.43 -6.99 -4.27
C TYR A 117 -3.80 -8.20 -3.40
N ILE A 118 -4.01 -9.38 -4.01
CA ILE A 118 -4.35 -10.61 -3.29
C ILE A 118 -3.16 -11.08 -2.45
N GLN A 119 -1.94 -11.04 -2.98
CA GLN A 119 -0.72 -11.41 -2.27
C GLN A 119 -0.48 -10.48 -1.08
N LEU A 120 -0.55 -9.16 -1.27
CA LEU A 120 -0.43 -8.18 -0.18
C LEU A 120 -1.47 -8.42 0.91
N TYR A 121 -2.75 -8.53 0.54
CA TYR A 121 -3.83 -8.81 1.48
C TYR A 121 -3.56 -10.08 2.29
N SER A 122 -3.19 -11.17 1.60
CA SER A 122 -2.96 -12.47 2.22
C SER A 122 -1.78 -12.45 3.18
N LEU A 123 -0.66 -11.81 2.80
CA LEU A 123 0.53 -11.70 3.64
C LEU A 123 0.29 -10.84 4.87
N PHE A 124 -0.32 -9.67 4.73
CA PHE A 124 -0.63 -8.82 5.88
C PHE A 124 -1.65 -9.46 6.82
N LYS A 125 -2.57 -10.28 6.30
CA LYS A 125 -3.53 -11.04 7.12
C LYS A 125 -2.88 -12.09 8.02
N LEU A 126 -1.66 -12.55 7.71
CA LEU A 126 -0.89 -13.47 8.56
C LEU A 126 -0.24 -12.78 9.77
N LEU A 127 -0.20 -11.45 9.79
CA LEU A 127 0.34 -10.65 10.89
C LEU A 127 -0.74 -10.41 11.96
N ASP A 128 -0.31 -10.12 13.19
CA ASP A 128 -1.25 -9.72 14.25
C ASP A 128 -1.60 -8.23 14.14
N THR A 129 -2.84 -7.91 14.53
CA THR A 129 -3.44 -6.56 14.46
C THR A 129 -3.25 -5.85 13.10
N PRO A 130 -3.49 -6.51 11.96
CA PRO A 130 -3.19 -5.91 10.68
C PRO A 130 -4.17 -4.78 10.35
N ARG A 131 -3.65 -3.68 9.83
CA ARG A 131 -4.42 -2.47 9.54
C ARG A 131 -3.81 -1.66 8.39
N VAL A 132 -4.64 -0.86 7.74
CA VAL A 132 -4.23 0.16 6.78
C VAL A 132 -4.40 1.52 7.43
N LEU A 133 -3.43 2.41 7.25
CA LEU A 133 -3.42 3.76 7.80
C LEU A 133 -3.28 4.74 6.64
N TYR A 134 -4.24 5.65 6.53
CA TYR A 134 -4.19 6.78 5.62
C TYR A 134 -3.82 8.04 6.41
N VAL A 135 -2.87 8.82 5.91
CA VAL A 135 -2.52 10.13 6.46
C VAL A 135 -3.13 11.19 5.57
N GLU A 136 -4.25 11.71 6.03
CA GLU A 136 -5.12 12.62 5.29
C GLU A 136 -4.86 14.06 5.72
N ASP A 137 -4.84 14.96 4.75
CA ASP A 137 -4.78 16.39 4.98
C ASP A 137 -6.12 16.89 5.54
N THR A 138 -6.06 17.63 6.64
CA THR A 138 -7.22 18.29 7.24
C THR A 138 -7.09 19.82 7.23
N GLY A 139 -6.02 20.34 6.61
CA GLY A 139 -5.74 21.74 6.44
C GLY A 139 -6.65 22.43 5.44
N THR A 140 -6.61 23.75 5.44
CA THR A 140 -7.41 24.61 4.55
C THR A 140 -6.78 24.83 3.16
N SER A 141 -5.54 24.37 2.97
CA SER A 141 -4.83 24.35 1.69
C SER A 141 -4.48 22.90 1.37
N PRO A 142 -5.28 22.20 0.54
CA PRO A 142 -5.10 20.77 0.31
C PRO A 142 -3.76 20.49 -0.36
N ASP A 143 -2.97 19.63 0.27
CA ASP A 143 -1.77 19.02 -0.27
C ASP A 143 -2.17 17.78 -1.08
N PRO A 144 -1.71 17.62 -2.35
CA PRO A 144 -2.10 16.49 -3.20
C PRO A 144 -1.63 15.12 -2.69
N TYR A 145 -0.86 15.07 -1.60
CA TYR A 145 -0.36 13.80 -1.09
C TYR A 145 -1.26 13.19 -0.02
N THR A 146 -1.41 11.86 -0.07
CA THR A 146 -1.97 11.03 0.99
C THR A 146 -0.95 9.99 1.40
N GLY A 147 -0.59 9.92 2.68
CA GLY A 147 0.33 8.90 3.18
C GLY A 147 -0.38 7.56 3.32
N LEU A 148 0.20 6.48 2.78
CA LEU A 148 -0.34 5.13 2.93
C LEU A 148 0.61 4.26 3.73
N PHE A 149 0.09 3.57 4.74
CA PHE A 149 0.81 2.53 5.46
C PHE A 149 -0.05 1.29 5.62
N ILE A 150 0.50 0.12 5.31
CA ILE A 150 -0.12 -1.18 5.61
C ILE A 150 0.77 -1.84 6.65
N THR A 151 0.24 -2.24 7.80
CA THR A 151 1.07 -2.66 8.94
C THR A 151 0.48 -3.83 9.71
N GLY A 152 1.35 -4.58 10.38
CA GLY A 152 1.00 -5.65 11.31
C GLY A 152 2.22 -6.13 12.11
N LEU A 153 1.96 -6.88 13.19
CA LEU A 153 3.00 -7.44 14.05
C LEU A 153 3.36 -8.87 13.63
N SER A 154 4.66 -9.14 13.50
CA SER A 154 5.19 -10.47 13.24
C SER A 154 5.22 -11.33 14.52
N SER A 155 5.38 -12.64 14.34
CA SER A 155 5.46 -13.62 15.45
C SER A 155 6.67 -13.43 16.36
N ASP A 156 7.74 -12.81 15.85
CA ASP A 156 8.94 -12.42 16.59
C ASP A 156 8.86 -10.98 17.16
N GLY A 157 7.70 -10.34 17.08
CA GLY A 157 7.41 -9.08 17.77
C GLY A 157 7.90 -7.81 17.05
N GLU A 158 8.28 -7.88 15.78
CA GLU A 158 8.59 -6.70 14.98
C GLU A 158 7.33 -6.19 14.25
N THR A 159 7.26 -4.88 14.06
CA THR A 159 6.26 -4.26 13.19
C THR A 159 6.73 -4.32 11.75
N ILE A 160 5.97 -5.00 10.90
CA ILE A 160 6.15 -4.99 9.45
C ILE A 160 5.24 -3.94 8.86
N TYR A 161 5.76 -3.13 7.93
CA TYR A 161 4.93 -2.18 7.23
C TYR A 161 5.38 -1.92 5.79
N ALA A 162 4.40 -1.77 4.91
CA ALA A 162 4.57 -1.15 3.61
C ALA A 162 4.23 0.33 3.71
N GLN A 163 4.98 1.19 3.02
CA GLN A 163 4.77 2.64 3.02
C GLN A 163 4.78 3.17 1.59
N ALA A 164 3.78 3.97 1.23
CA ALA A 164 3.77 4.78 0.02
C ALA A 164 3.32 6.22 0.33
N LEU A 165 3.59 7.11 -0.63
CA LEU A 165 3.00 8.44 -0.67
C LEU A 165 2.19 8.52 -1.96
N LEU A 166 0.87 8.55 -1.82
CA LEU A 166 -0.08 8.59 -2.94
C LEU A 166 -0.24 10.03 -3.41
N THR A 167 -0.49 10.22 -4.70
CA THR A 167 -0.91 11.50 -5.27
C THR A 167 -2.39 11.40 -5.62
N GLN A 168 -3.21 12.31 -5.10
CA GLN A 168 -4.66 12.37 -5.25
C GLN A 168 -5.09 13.83 -5.43
N THR A 169 -5.80 14.16 -6.51
CA THR A 169 -6.27 15.53 -6.81
C THR A 169 -7.76 15.74 -6.60
#